data_AF-A0A178IIN4-F1
#
_entry.id   AF-A0A178IIN4-F1
#
_cell.length_a   1.000
_cell.length_b   1.000
_cell.length_c   1.000
_cell.angle_alpha   90.00
_cell.angle_beta   90.00
_cell.angle_gamma   90.00
#
_symmetry.space_group_name_H-M   'P 1'
#
loop_
_entity.id
_entity.type
_entity.pdbx_description
1 polymer ?
#
loop_
_entity_poly.entity_id
_entity_poly.type
_entity_poly.pdbx_seq_one_letter_code
_entity_poly.pdbx_strand_id
1 'polypeptide(L)'
;MRVFVINLPLRNDKRENMLRQGEKHGIPLEMIEAVNGKAFSEDQLRELAWDYPACCLTPGVIGCALSHLKIYKKMVDEGIGLALVLEDDAILQEALPRVLGELEAIDKNDEAKIYLLSSHYYKSGPARNIAGGYSIRKFVDGSQGHGYVLNLKAADALYANLRPVKWEADKWYYFGEMGLVSVYCVVPHVVGVDGGSEKSDLYAERALLNKKRRTYLRKLKGVVRMRRRLEKLAWKIFRRPVLRKS
;
A
#
# COMPACT_ATOMS: atom_id res chain seq x y z
N MET A 1 12.85 12.95 0.00
CA MET A 1 12.14 11.85 0.70
C MET A 1 12.98 10.57 0.75
N ARG A 2 12.68 9.60 1.64
CA ARG A 2 13.34 8.27 1.66
C ARG A 2 12.70 7.31 0.65
N VAL A 3 13.50 6.40 0.12
CA VAL A 3 13.05 5.38 -0.84
C VAL A 3 13.44 3.99 -0.35
N PHE A 4 12.42 3.17 -0.08
CA PHE A 4 12.58 1.81 0.40
C PHE A 4 12.30 0.81 -0.71
N VAL A 5 13.09 -0.25 -0.77
CA VAL A 5 12.87 -1.40 -1.67
C VAL A 5 12.70 -2.66 -0.82
N ILE A 6 11.54 -3.30 -0.92
CA ILE A 6 11.27 -4.59 -0.28
C ILE A 6 11.89 -5.68 -1.16
N ASN A 7 12.80 -6.48 -0.59
CA ASN A 7 13.47 -7.55 -1.30
C ASN A 7 13.74 -8.74 -0.37
N LEU A 8 13.56 -9.97 -0.86
CA LEU A 8 13.97 -11.15 -0.13
C LEU A 8 15.51 -11.25 -0.11
N PRO A 9 16.15 -11.54 1.04
CA PRO A 9 17.62 -11.57 1.14
C PRO A 9 18.34 -12.46 0.13
N LEU A 10 17.69 -13.54 -0.34
CA LEU A 10 18.26 -14.49 -1.29
C LEU A 10 18.09 -14.07 -2.76
N ARG A 11 17.36 -12.98 -3.06
CA ARG A 11 17.09 -12.48 -4.42
C ARG A 11 18.08 -11.38 -4.81
N ASN A 12 19.36 -11.76 -4.85
CA ASN A 12 20.46 -10.86 -5.23
C ASN A 12 20.29 -10.31 -6.66
N ASP A 13 19.75 -11.13 -7.57
CA ASP A 13 19.41 -10.75 -8.95
C ASP A 13 18.51 -9.51 -9.00
N LYS A 14 17.43 -9.52 -8.21
CA LYS A 14 16.47 -8.42 -8.14
C LYS A 14 17.04 -7.22 -7.38
N ARG A 15 17.79 -7.47 -6.30
CA ARG A 15 18.47 -6.43 -5.52
C ARG A 15 19.43 -5.62 -6.40
N GLU A 16 20.30 -6.29 -7.14
CA GLU A 16 21.26 -5.64 -8.04
C GLU A 16 20.57 -4.85 -9.15
N ASN A 17 19.49 -5.39 -9.72
CA ASN A 17 18.69 -4.69 -10.71
C ASN A 17 18.09 -3.38 -10.13
N MET A 18 17.50 -3.44 -8.94
CA MET A 18 16.94 -2.26 -8.29
C MET A 18 18.02 -1.22 -7.98
N LEU A 19 19.17 -1.62 -7.45
CA LEU A 19 20.29 -0.71 -7.19
C LEU A 19 20.78 -0.01 -8.45
N ARG A 20 20.93 -0.74 -9.57
CA ARG A 20 21.29 -0.16 -10.87
C ARG A 20 20.27 0.85 -11.36
N GLN A 21 18.98 0.57 -11.20
CA GLN A 21 17.91 1.52 -11.55
C GLN A 21 17.96 2.77 -10.66
N GLY A 22 18.19 2.60 -9.34
CA GLY A 22 18.37 3.72 -8.40
C GLY A 22 19.53 4.63 -8.81
N GLU A 23 20.70 4.05 -9.08
CA GLU A 23 21.89 4.77 -9.54
C GLU A 23 21.62 5.54 -10.85
N LYS A 24 21.04 4.86 -11.85
CA LYS A 24 20.68 5.47 -13.13
C LYS A 24 19.79 6.71 -12.98
N HIS A 25 18.90 6.72 -12.00
CA HIS A 25 17.97 7.82 -11.76
C HIS A 25 18.42 8.78 -10.65
N GLY A 26 19.60 8.59 -10.07
CA GLY A 26 20.10 9.39 -8.94
C GLY A 26 19.24 9.27 -7.67
N ILE A 27 18.57 8.13 -7.49
CA ILE A 27 17.70 7.86 -6.35
C ILE A 27 18.43 6.92 -5.38
N PRO A 28 18.83 7.40 -4.18
CA PRO A 28 19.41 6.53 -3.16
C PRO A 28 18.34 5.57 -2.64
N LEU A 29 18.60 4.27 -2.77
CA LEU A 29 17.68 3.21 -2.35
C LEU A 29 18.12 2.61 -1.02
N GLU A 30 17.17 2.42 -0.12
CA GLU A 30 17.35 1.68 1.12
C GLU A 30 16.67 0.31 1.00
N MET A 31 17.49 -0.74 1.06
CA MET A 31 16.98 -2.11 0.97
C MET A 31 16.37 -2.54 2.30
N ILE A 32 15.13 -3.01 2.25
CA ILE A 32 14.41 -3.57 3.38
C ILE A 32 14.26 -5.07 3.16
N GLU A 33 14.87 -5.85 4.05
CA GLU A 33 14.71 -7.30 4.02
C GLU A 33 13.24 -7.68 4.23
N ALA A 34 12.68 -8.32 3.21
CA ALA A 34 11.33 -8.85 3.20
C ALA A 34 11.19 -10.03 4.16
N VAL A 35 10.01 -10.14 4.77
CA VAL A 35 9.64 -11.25 5.63
C VAL A 35 9.28 -12.45 4.75
N ASN A 36 10.08 -13.51 4.84
CA ASN A 36 9.76 -14.78 4.17
C ASN A 36 8.67 -15.52 4.96
N GLY A 37 7.40 -15.32 4.58
CA GLY A 37 6.29 -15.95 5.28
C GLY A 37 6.29 -17.48 5.22
N LYS A 38 7.00 -18.10 4.27
CA LYS A 38 7.15 -19.56 4.18
C LYS A 38 8.07 -20.15 5.26
N ALA A 39 8.82 -19.29 5.97
CA ALA A 39 9.67 -19.72 7.08
C ALA A 39 8.90 -19.86 8.40
N PHE A 40 7.64 -19.40 8.47
CA PHE A 40 6.83 -19.52 9.67
C PHE A 40 6.16 -20.89 9.78
N SER A 41 6.04 -21.40 11.01
CA SER A 41 5.19 -22.55 11.32
C SER A 41 3.71 -22.19 11.23
N GLU A 42 2.85 -23.21 11.17
CA GLU A 42 1.40 -23.01 11.17
C GLU A 42 0.89 -22.25 12.42
N ASP A 43 1.48 -22.49 13.59
CA ASP A 43 1.11 -21.79 14.83
C ASP A 43 1.50 -20.31 14.77
N GLN A 44 2.71 -20.01 14.26
CA GLN A 44 3.12 -18.62 14.03
C GLN A 44 2.21 -17.93 13.03
N LEU A 45 1.77 -18.61 11.97
CA LEU A 45 0.83 -18.04 10.99
C LEU A 45 -0.55 -17.75 11.62
N ARG A 46 -1.03 -18.58 12.56
CA ARG A 46 -2.27 -18.31 13.32
C ARG A 46 -2.17 -17.09 14.22
N GLU A 47 -1.01 -16.82 14.78
CA GLU A 47 -0.76 -15.61 15.58
C GLU A 47 -0.64 -14.36 14.68
N LEU A 48 0.03 -14.51 13.54
CA LEU A 48 0.34 -13.39 12.64
C LEU A 48 -0.86 -12.98 11.78
N ALA A 49 -1.74 -13.90 11.42
CA ALA A 49 -2.87 -13.66 10.52
C ALA A 49 -4.21 -13.99 11.17
N TRP A 50 -5.13 -13.02 11.10
CA TRP A 50 -6.47 -13.20 11.62
C TRP A 50 -7.19 -14.33 10.89
N ASP A 51 -7.81 -15.24 11.64
CA ASP A 51 -8.69 -16.30 11.11
C ASP A 51 -7.94 -17.24 10.13
N TYR A 52 -6.63 -17.42 10.31
CA TYR A 52 -5.84 -18.38 9.53
C TYR A 52 -6.14 -19.82 9.97
N PRO A 53 -6.30 -20.79 9.02
CA PRO A 53 -6.19 -20.65 7.56
C PRO A 53 -7.51 -20.29 6.84
N ALA A 54 -8.62 -20.12 7.55
CA ALA A 54 -9.93 -19.83 6.96
C ALA A 54 -9.98 -18.51 6.16
N CYS A 55 -9.13 -17.54 6.50
CA CYS A 55 -8.95 -16.29 5.79
C CYS A 55 -8.37 -16.46 4.38
N CYS A 56 -7.86 -17.65 4.04
CA CYS A 56 -7.30 -18.01 2.74
C CYS A 56 -6.15 -17.08 2.30
N LEU A 57 -5.43 -16.50 3.25
CA LEU A 57 -4.14 -15.88 2.98
C LEU A 57 -3.07 -16.97 2.91
N THR A 58 -2.16 -16.87 1.95
CA THR A 58 -1.02 -17.78 1.88
C THR A 58 0.11 -17.27 2.77
N PRO A 59 1.00 -18.14 3.26
CA PRO A 59 2.21 -17.74 3.98
C PRO A 59 2.98 -16.64 3.25
N GLY A 60 3.21 -16.78 1.94
CA GLY A 60 3.92 -15.76 1.15
C GLY A 60 3.22 -14.39 1.14
N VAL A 61 1.88 -14.36 1.06
CA VAL A 61 1.10 -13.11 1.14
C VAL A 61 1.15 -12.49 2.54
N ILE A 62 1.16 -13.31 3.60
CA ILE A 62 1.35 -12.84 4.97
C ILE A 62 2.74 -12.20 5.11
N GLY A 63 3.78 -12.84 4.56
CA GLY A 63 5.14 -12.29 4.52
C GLY A 63 5.23 -10.94 3.79
N CYS A 64 4.59 -10.82 2.62
CA CYS A 64 4.48 -9.56 1.90
C CYS A 64 3.83 -8.47 2.78
N ALA A 65 2.65 -8.73 3.36
CA ALA A 65 1.98 -7.77 4.25
C ALA A 65 2.84 -7.34 5.44
N LEU A 66 3.54 -8.28 6.09
CA LEU A 66 4.46 -7.99 7.19
C LEU A 66 5.67 -7.15 6.75
N SER A 67 6.14 -7.31 5.51
CA SER A 67 7.24 -6.53 4.94
C SER A 67 6.87 -5.05 4.77
N HIS A 68 5.67 -4.76 4.28
CA HIS A 68 5.17 -3.38 4.23
C HIS A 68 4.94 -2.80 5.63
N LEU A 69 4.40 -3.60 6.56
CA LEU A 69 4.24 -3.17 7.96
C LEU A 69 5.56 -2.84 8.65
N LYS A 70 6.65 -3.54 8.30
CA LYS A 70 8.01 -3.23 8.78
C LYS A 70 8.44 -1.83 8.36
N ILE A 71 8.15 -1.42 7.12
CA ILE A 71 8.42 -0.05 6.65
C ILE A 71 7.54 0.95 7.38
N TYR A 72 6.25 0.68 7.54
CA TYR A 72 5.35 1.61 8.22
C TYR A 72 5.79 1.82 9.67
N LYS A 73 6.17 0.75 10.37
CA LYS A 73 6.76 0.85 11.71
C LYS A 73 8.00 1.72 11.72
N LYS A 74 8.92 1.48 10.78
CA LYS A 74 10.18 2.24 10.66
C LYS A 74 9.91 3.73 10.43
N MET A 75 8.94 4.07 9.58
CA MET A 75 8.54 5.46 9.37
C MET A 75 8.03 6.12 10.66
N VAL A 76 7.23 5.39 11.45
CA VAL A 76 6.72 5.86 12.75
C VAL A 76 7.86 6.03 13.75
N ASP A 77 8.71 5.01 13.92
CA ASP A 77 9.80 5.00 14.89
C ASP A 77 10.84 6.11 14.60
N GLU A 78 11.12 6.38 13.32
CA GLU A 78 12.16 7.32 12.88
C GLU A 78 11.60 8.69 12.44
N GLY A 79 10.29 8.92 12.55
CA GLY A 79 9.67 10.20 12.18
C GLY A 79 9.77 10.56 10.70
N ILE A 80 9.71 9.56 9.80
CA ILE A 80 9.90 9.75 8.35
C ILE A 80 8.62 10.33 7.74
N GLY A 81 8.66 11.63 7.41
CA GLY A 81 7.48 12.36 6.94
C GLY A 81 6.83 11.84 5.66
N LEU A 82 7.64 11.39 4.69
CA LEU A 82 7.20 10.92 3.37
C LEU A 82 8.19 9.88 2.85
N ALA A 83 7.68 8.77 2.31
CA ALA A 83 8.53 7.72 1.74
C ALA A 83 7.92 7.09 0.49
N LEU A 84 8.78 6.72 -0.46
CA LEU A 84 8.46 5.81 -1.56
C LEU A 84 8.74 4.37 -1.11
N VAL A 85 7.78 3.47 -1.32
CA VAL A 85 7.93 2.03 -1.15
C VAL A 85 7.85 1.36 -2.51
N LEU A 86 8.87 0.56 -2.81
CA LEU A 86 9.00 -0.22 -4.04
C LEU A 86 9.10 -1.71 -3.72
N GLU A 87 8.53 -2.53 -4.58
CA GLU A 87 8.82 -3.97 -4.64
C GLU A 87 10.08 -4.21 -5.48
N ASP A 88 10.71 -5.39 -5.31
CA ASP A 88 11.94 -5.74 -6.01
C ASP A 88 11.79 -6.07 -7.51
N ASP A 89 10.55 -6.06 -8.02
CA ASP A 89 10.19 -6.22 -9.43
C ASP A 89 9.71 -4.90 -10.08
N ALA A 90 9.90 -3.77 -9.39
CA ALA A 90 9.54 -2.44 -9.91
C ALA A 90 10.48 -1.99 -11.05
N ILE A 91 9.90 -1.31 -12.05
CA ILE A 91 10.66 -0.62 -13.10
C ILE A 91 10.53 0.89 -12.90
N LEU A 92 11.64 1.57 -12.62
CA LEU A 92 11.68 3.02 -12.42
C LEU A 92 11.71 3.73 -13.77
N GLN A 93 10.80 4.67 -13.98
CA GLN A 93 10.78 5.49 -15.18
C GLN A 93 11.61 6.77 -15.01
N GLU A 94 12.06 7.34 -16.12
CA GLU A 94 12.88 8.55 -16.15
C GLU A 94 12.24 9.74 -15.42
N ALA A 95 10.90 9.85 -15.45
CA ALA A 95 10.18 10.93 -14.80
C ALA A 95 10.01 10.75 -13.27
N LEU A 96 10.41 9.60 -12.70
CA LEU A 96 10.19 9.31 -11.28
C LEU A 96 10.79 10.38 -10.35
N PRO A 97 12.07 10.81 -10.46
CA PRO A 97 12.63 11.84 -9.58
C PRO A 97 11.82 13.14 -9.58
N ARG A 98 11.37 13.58 -10.77
CA ARG A 98 10.54 14.78 -10.92
C ARG A 98 9.22 14.63 -10.17
N VAL A 99 8.51 13.51 -10.39
CA VAL A 99 7.23 13.24 -9.71
C VAL A 99 7.41 13.18 -8.20
N LEU A 100 8.48 12.56 -7.70
CA LEU A 100 8.77 12.53 -6.26
C LEU A 100 8.97 13.94 -5.70
N GLY A 101 9.73 14.80 -6.38
CA GLY A 101 9.91 16.20 -5.97
C GLY A 101 8.60 16.98 -5.89
N GLU A 102 7.71 16.79 -6.87
CA GLU A 102 6.37 17.39 -6.86
C GLU A 102 5.51 16.88 -5.69
N LEU A 103 5.53 15.57 -5.42
CA LEU A 103 4.81 14.98 -4.28
C LEU A 103 5.31 15.51 -2.93
N GLU A 104 6.63 15.65 -2.77
CA GLU A 104 7.25 16.22 -1.57
C GLU A 104 6.87 17.69 -1.36
N ALA A 105 6.76 18.48 -2.44
CA ALA A 105 6.36 19.88 -2.35
C ALA A 105 4.88 20.05 -1.93
N ILE A 106 3.99 19.16 -2.38
CA ILE A 106 2.54 19.29 -2.16
C ILE A 106 2.02 18.55 -0.93
N ASP A 107 2.67 17.46 -0.48
CA ASP A 107 2.20 16.72 0.69
C ASP A 107 2.55 17.49 1.96
N LYS A 108 1.52 17.92 2.69
CA LYS A 108 1.66 18.68 3.94
C LYS A 108 1.52 17.81 5.19
N ASN A 109 1.41 16.49 5.03
CA ASN A 109 1.15 15.54 6.11
C ASN A 109 -0.04 15.97 7.01
N ASP A 110 -1.06 16.58 6.42
CA ASP A 110 -2.29 17.09 7.06
C ASP A 110 -3.37 16.00 7.20
N GLU A 111 -3.44 15.08 6.26
CA GLU A 111 -4.21 13.84 6.30
C GLU A 111 -3.34 12.63 5.94
N ALA A 112 -3.79 11.42 6.27
CA ALA A 112 -3.13 10.18 5.88
C ALA A 112 -3.28 9.95 4.35
N LYS A 113 -2.19 10.08 3.58
CA LYS A 113 -2.23 9.95 2.11
C LYS A 113 -1.36 8.81 1.58
N ILE A 114 -1.86 8.20 0.50
CA ILE A 114 -1.10 7.30 -0.38
C ILE A 114 -1.20 7.83 -1.81
N TYR A 115 -0.08 7.82 -2.53
CA TYR A 115 0.00 8.10 -3.96
C TYR A 115 0.51 6.85 -4.69
N LEU A 116 -0.37 6.18 -5.44
CA LEU A 116 -0.01 5.04 -6.28
C LEU A 116 0.76 5.52 -7.52
N LEU A 117 1.90 4.90 -7.78
CA LEU A 117 2.78 5.24 -8.91
C LEU A 117 2.74 4.19 -10.03
N SER A 118 2.11 3.02 -9.79
CA SER A 118 1.88 1.95 -10.76
C SER A 118 0.59 2.16 -11.56
N SER A 119 0.22 1.26 -12.49
CA SER A 119 -0.83 1.53 -13.50
C SER A 119 -2.19 0.87 -13.29
N HIS A 120 -2.33 -0.10 -12.36
CA HIS A 120 -3.51 -0.97 -12.29
C HIS A 120 -4.62 -0.44 -11.38
N TYR A 121 -5.24 0.68 -11.78
CA TYR A 121 -6.32 1.31 -11.04
C TYR A 121 -7.39 1.96 -11.92
N TYR A 122 -8.56 2.16 -11.31
CA TYR A 122 -9.61 3.07 -11.73
C TYR A 122 -9.53 4.37 -10.93
N LYS A 123 -9.87 5.47 -11.57
CA LYS A 123 -9.73 6.83 -11.03
C LYS A 123 -10.94 7.70 -11.38
N SER A 124 -11.24 8.69 -10.55
CA SER A 124 -12.36 9.61 -10.75
C SER A 124 -12.03 11.05 -10.33
N GLY A 125 -12.98 11.96 -10.58
CA GLY A 125 -12.89 13.35 -10.16
C GLY A 125 -11.89 14.19 -10.97
N PRO A 126 -11.73 15.47 -10.63
CA PRO A 126 -10.81 16.37 -11.33
C PRO A 126 -9.35 15.93 -11.16
N ALA A 127 -8.52 16.34 -12.11
CA ALA A 127 -7.08 16.15 -12.05
C ALA A 127 -6.41 17.36 -11.40
N ARG A 128 -5.51 17.12 -10.45
CA ARG A 128 -4.57 18.14 -9.97
C ARG A 128 -3.28 17.99 -10.76
N ASN A 129 -3.03 18.91 -11.69
CA ASN A 129 -1.81 18.88 -12.49
C ASN A 129 -0.57 19.13 -11.60
N ILE A 130 0.50 18.41 -11.91
CA ILE A 130 1.85 18.60 -11.38
C ILE A 130 2.82 18.74 -12.56
N ALA A 131 4.07 19.10 -12.32
CA ALA A 131 5.03 19.36 -13.41
C ALA A 131 5.21 18.17 -14.37
N GLY A 132 5.57 18.48 -15.63
CA GLY A 132 5.96 17.47 -16.63
C GLY A 132 4.80 16.72 -17.29
N GLY A 133 3.58 17.26 -17.27
CA GLY A 133 2.40 16.63 -17.88
C GLY A 133 1.76 15.54 -17.02
N TYR A 134 2.13 15.47 -15.74
CA TYR A 134 1.57 14.53 -14.78
C TYR A 134 0.41 15.16 -14.00
N SER A 135 -0.42 14.31 -13.43
CA SER A 135 -1.52 14.74 -12.58
C SER A 135 -1.81 13.74 -11.48
N ILE A 136 -2.41 14.24 -10.41
CA ILE A 136 -2.88 13.44 -9.28
C ILE A 136 -4.39 13.34 -9.37
N ARG A 137 -4.90 12.12 -9.32
CA ARG A 137 -6.33 11.82 -9.38
C ARG A 137 -6.76 10.95 -8.22
N LYS A 138 -8.04 11.03 -7.86
CA LYS A 138 -8.60 10.21 -6.78
C LYS A 138 -8.71 8.74 -7.22
N PHE A 139 -8.15 7.85 -6.43
CA PHE A 139 -8.29 6.40 -6.62
C PHE A 139 -9.75 5.97 -6.34
N VAL A 140 -10.25 5.02 -7.14
CA VAL A 140 -11.59 4.43 -6.96
C VAL A 140 -11.49 2.96 -6.58
N ASP A 141 -10.79 2.17 -7.39
CA ASP A 141 -10.60 0.74 -7.19
C ASP A 141 -9.37 0.30 -7.99
N GLY A 142 -8.81 -0.86 -7.69
CA GLY A 142 -7.56 -1.31 -8.26
C GLY A 142 -6.76 -2.14 -7.29
N SER A 143 -5.59 -2.56 -7.75
CA SER A 143 -4.66 -3.40 -7.01
C SER A 143 -3.23 -3.07 -7.41
N GLN A 144 -2.29 -3.87 -6.94
CA GLN A 144 -0.85 -3.72 -7.13
C GLN A 144 -0.24 -2.59 -6.29
N GLY A 145 0.90 -2.92 -5.70
CA GLY A 145 1.67 -2.05 -4.81
C GLY A 145 3.14 -1.97 -5.20
N HIS A 146 3.49 -2.24 -6.47
CA HIS A 146 4.89 -2.26 -6.94
C HIS A 146 5.62 -0.93 -6.70
N GLY A 147 4.90 0.18 -6.65
CA GLY A 147 5.44 1.47 -6.27
C GLY A 147 4.35 2.42 -5.76
N TYR A 148 4.52 2.92 -4.55
CA TYR A 148 3.63 3.93 -3.97
C TYR A 148 4.36 4.83 -2.97
N VAL A 149 3.93 6.08 -2.89
CA VAL A 149 4.38 7.01 -1.85
C VAL A 149 3.33 7.05 -0.75
N LEU A 150 3.74 7.09 0.52
CA LEU A 150 2.87 7.36 1.64
C LEU A 150 3.51 8.34 2.61
N ASN A 151 2.68 9.11 3.30
CA ASN A 151 3.13 10.01 4.37
C ASN A 151 3.08 9.34 5.75
N LEU A 152 3.70 10.00 6.73
CA LEU A 152 3.81 9.49 8.10
C LEU A 152 2.45 9.18 8.73
N LYS A 153 1.43 10.04 8.50
CA LYS A 153 0.06 9.78 8.98
C LYS A 153 -0.54 8.51 8.40
N ALA A 154 -0.29 8.22 7.11
CA ALA A 154 -0.71 6.96 6.50
C ALA A 154 0.06 5.77 7.07
N ALA A 155 1.37 5.88 7.26
CA ALA A 155 2.18 4.81 7.85
C ALA A 155 1.67 4.45 9.26
N ASP A 156 1.43 5.45 10.12
CA ASP A 156 0.87 5.28 11.46
C ASP A 156 -0.50 4.61 11.43
N ALA A 157 -1.43 5.17 10.64
CA ALA A 157 -2.79 4.63 10.53
C ALA A 157 -2.82 3.18 10.02
N LEU A 158 -2.00 2.85 9.02
CA LEU A 158 -1.91 1.48 8.48
C LEU A 158 -1.25 0.53 9.48
N TYR A 159 -0.15 0.93 10.12
CA TYR A 159 0.56 0.10 11.09
C TYR A 159 -0.32 -0.25 12.29
N ALA A 160 -1.07 0.72 12.81
CA ALA A 160 -1.95 0.54 13.95
C ALA A 160 -3.18 -0.35 13.66
N ASN A 161 -3.61 -0.47 12.39
CA ASN A 161 -4.90 -1.09 12.05
C ASN A 161 -4.82 -2.34 11.17
N LEU A 162 -3.65 -2.69 10.62
CA LEU A 162 -3.49 -3.85 9.74
C LEU A 162 -2.86 -5.07 10.43
N ARG A 163 -2.79 -5.06 11.77
CA ARG A 163 -2.34 -6.20 12.60
C ARG A 163 -3.48 -6.72 13.49
N PRO A 164 -3.61 -8.05 13.68
CA PRO A 164 -2.97 -9.12 12.91
C PRO A 164 -3.34 -9.06 11.41
N VAL A 165 -2.52 -9.69 10.56
CA VAL A 165 -2.66 -9.58 9.10
C VAL A 165 -4.01 -10.13 8.66
N LYS A 166 -4.81 -9.24 8.07
CA LYS A 166 -6.15 -9.57 7.55
C LYS A 166 -6.27 -9.31 6.04
N TRP A 167 -5.42 -8.43 5.52
CA TRP A 167 -5.47 -7.90 4.17
C TRP A 167 -4.13 -8.11 3.50
N GLU A 168 -4.16 -8.35 2.19
CA GLU A 168 -2.96 -8.20 1.35
C GLU A 168 -2.50 -6.74 1.38
N ALA A 169 -1.19 -6.50 1.21
CA ALA A 169 -0.59 -5.17 1.34
C ALA A 169 -1.17 -4.11 0.38
N ASP A 170 -1.74 -4.55 -0.75
CA ASP A 170 -2.25 -3.72 -1.84
C ASP A 170 -3.78 -3.58 -1.85
N LYS A 171 -4.47 -3.85 -0.73
CA LYS A 171 -5.93 -3.69 -0.60
C LYS A 171 -6.36 -2.23 -0.40
N TRP A 172 -5.85 -1.34 -1.24
CA TRP A 172 -6.06 0.12 -1.22
C TRP A 172 -7.54 0.51 -1.09
N TYR A 173 -8.42 -0.14 -1.86
CA TYR A 173 -9.87 0.07 -1.77
C TYR A 173 -10.40 -0.11 -0.35
N TYR A 174 -9.97 -1.18 0.33
CA TYR A 174 -10.43 -1.48 1.69
C TYR A 174 -9.85 -0.50 2.70
N PHE A 175 -8.58 -0.11 2.55
CA PHE A 175 -7.95 0.85 3.45
C PHE A 175 -8.63 2.21 3.37
N GLY A 176 -8.98 2.67 2.16
CA GLY A 176 -9.78 3.88 1.96
C GLY A 176 -11.23 3.75 2.46
N GLU A 177 -11.88 2.60 2.25
CA GLU A 177 -13.24 2.38 2.76
C GLU A 177 -13.31 2.31 4.28
N MET A 178 -12.26 1.82 4.94
CA MET A 178 -12.11 1.83 6.40
C MET A 178 -11.75 3.23 6.94
N GLY A 179 -11.49 4.21 6.07
CA GLY A 179 -11.11 5.57 6.47
C GLY A 179 -9.69 5.66 7.05
N LEU A 180 -8.84 4.67 6.80
CA LEU A 180 -7.46 4.68 7.28
C LEU A 180 -6.60 5.67 6.48
N VAL A 181 -6.85 5.79 5.18
CA VAL A 181 -6.04 6.57 4.25
C VAL A 181 -6.89 7.16 3.12
N SER A 182 -6.50 8.33 2.63
CA SER A 182 -6.92 8.89 1.35
C SER A 182 -5.97 8.39 0.26
N VAL A 183 -6.50 7.68 -0.75
CA VAL A 183 -5.68 7.09 -1.82
C VAL A 183 -5.82 7.91 -3.12
N TYR A 184 -4.68 8.22 -3.72
CA TYR A 184 -4.54 8.94 -4.98
C TYR A 184 -3.67 8.16 -5.95
N CYS A 185 -3.73 8.55 -7.22
CA CYS A 185 -2.96 7.95 -8.31
C CYS A 185 -2.21 9.04 -9.06
N VAL A 186 -0.96 8.79 -9.43
CA VAL A 186 -0.22 9.63 -10.38
C VAL A 186 -0.48 9.14 -11.80
N VAL A 187 -0.83 10.06 -12.70
CA VAL A 187 -1.20 9.80 -14.10
C VAL A 187 -0.40 10.73 -15.03
N PRO A 188 0.33 10.20 -16.04
CA PRO A 188 0.60 8.78 -16.25
C PRO A 188 1.40 8.15 -15.10
N HIS A 189 1.42 6.81 -15.04
CA HIS A 189 2.16 6.08 -14.02
C HIS A 189 3.68 6.23 -14.26
N VAL A 190 4.48 6.22 -13.19
CA VAL A 190 5.96 6.38 -13.25
C VAL A 190 6.74 5.20 -12.66
N VAL A 191 6.02 4.16 -12.25
CA VAL A 191 6.59 2.87 -11.87
C VAL A 191 5.92 1.78 -12.70
N GLY A 192 6.72 1.11 -13.53
CA GLY A 192 6.34 -0.10 -14.26
C GLY A 192 6.56 -1.37 -13.42
N VAL A 193 6.31 -2.52 -14.04
CA VAL A 193 6.49 -3.84 -13.43
C VAL A 193 7.24 -4.71 -14.42
N ASP A 194 8.26 -5.42 -13.93
CA ASP A 194 8.97 -6.41 -14.74
C ASP A 194 8.13 -7.68 -14.91
N GLY A 195 7.46 -7.77 -16.06
CA GLY A 195 6.57 -8.87 -16.40
C GLY A 195 5.14 -8.71 -15.88
N GLY A 196 4.26 -9.62 -16.32
CA GLY A 196 2.87 -9.67 -15.84
C GLY A 196 2.75 -10.30 -14.45
N SER A 197 1.59 -10.15 -13.81
CA SER A 197 1.33 -10.69 -12.46
C SER A 197 1.57 -12.21 -12.31
N GLU A 198 1.58 -12.94 -13.42
CA GLU A 198 1.84 -14.38 -13.47
C GLU A 198 3.30 -14.75 -13.17
N LYS A 199 4.24 -13.80 -13.31
CA LYS A 199 5.65 -13.98 -12.94
C LYS A 199 5.94 -13.71 -11.47
N SER A 200 4.95 -13.27 -10.68
CA SER A 200 5.14 -13.04 -9.24
C SER A 200 5.43 -14.35 -8.52
N ASP A 201 6.41 -14.33 -7.61
CA ASP A 201 6.78 -15.47 -6.75
C ASP A 201 5.58 -15.97 -5.89
N LEU A 202 4.55 -15.13 -5.72
CA LEU A 202 3.32 -15.44 -4.99
C LEU A 202 2.17 -15.95 -5.87
N TYR A 203 2.28 -15.90 -7.20
CA TYR A 203 1.17 -16.15 -8.11
C TYR A 203 0.61 -17.58 -8.00
N ALA A 204 1.49 -18.58 -8.11
CA ALA A 204 1.09 -19.99 -8.12
C ALA A 204 0.38 -20.40 -6.81
N GLU A 205 0.89 -19.95 -5.67
CA GLU A 205 0.33 -20.23 -4.35
C GLU A 205 -1.06 -19.59 -4.19
N ARG A 206 -1.22 -18.34 -4.65
CA ARG A 206 -2.50 -17.62 -4.61
C ARG A 206 -3.52 -18.22 -5.56
N ALA A 207 -3.10 -18.70 -6.73
CA ALA A 207 -4.00 -19.20 -7.77
C ALA A 207 -4.98 -20.26 -7.23
N LEU A 208 -4.50 -21.16 -6.38
CA LEU A 208 -5.29 -22.23 -5.76
C LEU A 208 -6.34 -21.71 -4.76
N LEU A 209 -6.03 -20.64 -4.03
CA LEU A 209 -6.90 -20.10 -2.98
C LEU A 209 -7.73 -18.89 -3.44
N ASN A 210 -7.43 -18.31 -4.61
CA ASN A 210 -7.99 -17.04 -5.08
C ASN A 210 -9.53 -17.01 -5.07
N LYS A 211 -10.19 -18.09 -5.50
CA LYS A 211 -11.66 -18.15 -5.48
C LYS A 211 -12.21 -18.06 -4.05
N LYS A 212 -11.63 -18.81 -3.11
CA LYS A 212 -12.02 -18.81 -1.70
C LYS A 212 -11.71 -17.47 -1.04
N ARG A 213 -10.51 -16.92 -1.28
CA ARG A 213 -10.09 -15.59 -0.79
C ARG A 213 -11.00 -14.46 -1.28
N ARG A 214 -11.43 -14.47 -2.55
CA ARG A 214 -12.42 -13.50 -3.05
C ARG A 214 -13.75 -13.58 -2.31
N THR A 215 -14.25 -14.79 -2.05
CA THR A 215 -15.48 -14.98 -1.26
C THR A 215 -15.30 -14.46 0.16
N TYR A 216 -14.16 -14.74 0.79
CA TYR A 216 -13.81 -14.22 2.12
C TYR A 216 -13.80 -12.69 2.16
N LEU A 217 -13.10 -12.04 1.22
CA LEU A 217 -13.03 -10.59 1.09
C LEU A 217 -14.40 -9.94 0.88
N ARG A 218 -15.33 -10.58 0.15
CA ARG A 218 -16.71 -10.07 0.00
C ARG A 218 -17.46 -10.04 1.33
N LYS A 219 -17.29 -11.05 2.19
CA LYS A 219 -17.87 -11.07 3.54
C LYS A 219 -17.28 -9.93 4.38
N LEU A 220 -15.95 -9.77 4.35
CA LEU A 220 -15.27 -8.66 5.06
C LEU A 220 -15.71 -7.28 4.55
N LYS A 221 -15.92 -7.12 3.24
CA LYS A 221 -16.44 -5.89 2.64
C LYS A 221 -17.79 -5.49 3.24
N GLY A 222 -18.66 -6.48 3.47
CA GLY A 222 -19.95 -6.26 4.15
C GLY A 222 -19.77 -5.70 5.55
N VAL A 223 -18.86 -6.27 6.33
CA VAL A 223 -18.53 -5.82 7.69
C VAL A 223 -17.97 -4.39 7.69
N VAL A 224 -17.00 -4.09 6.82
CA VAL A 224 -16.41 -2.74 6.70
C VAL A 224 -17.48 -1.71 6.35
N ARG A 225 -18.34 -2.00 5.37
CA ARG A 225 -19.43 -1.11 4.97
C ARG A 225 -20.45 -0.89 6.08
N MET A 226 -20.80 -1.94 6.82
CA MET A 226 -21.73 -1.86 7.95
C MET A 226 -21.16 -0.99 9.07
N ARG A 227 -19.91 -1.23 9.48
CA ARG A 227 -19.20 -0.43 10.48
C ARG A 227 -19.18 1.06 10.09
N ARG A 228 -18.81 1.37 8.85
CA ARG A 228 -18.78 2.76 8.36
C ARG A 228 -20.16 3.42 8.35
N ARG A 229 -21.23 2.67 8.07
CA ARG A 229 -22.61 3.18 8.17
C ARG A 229 -22.96 3.54 9.61
N LEU A 230 -22.58 2.70 10.58
CA LEU A 230 -22.79 2.93 12.00
C LEU A 230 -21.98 4.14 12.49
N GLU A 231 -20.71 4.25 12.11
CA GLU A 231 -19.85 5.41 12.45
C GLU A 231 -20.43 6.72 11.89
N LYS A 232 -20.92 6.72 10.65
CA LYS A 232 -21.62 7.88 10.06
C LYS A 232 -22.91 8.22 10.79
N LEU A 233 -23.68 7.20 11.22
CA LEU A 233 -24.91 7.41 11.97
C LEU A 233 -24.61 8.00 13.35
N ALA A 234 -23.64 7.44 14.07
CA ALA A 234 -23.15 7.97 15.34
C ALA A 234 -22.65 9.42 15.18
N TRP A 235 -21.86 9.71 14.14
CA TRP A 235 -21.43 11.07 13.85
C TRP A 235 -22.61 12.03 13.62
N LYS A 236 -23.65 11.62 12.89
CA LYS A 236 -24.86 12.43 12.70
C LYS A 236 -25.65 12.64 14.00
N ILE A 237 -25.64 11.68 14.91
CA ILE A 237 -26.36 11.76 16.20
C ILE A 237 -25.58 12.64 17.19
N PHE A 238 -24.28 12.42 17.33
CA PHE A 238 -23.45 13.03 18.39
C PHE A 238 -22.70 14.30 17.95
N ARG A 239 -22.63 14.62 16.66
CA ARG A 239 -22.00 15.84 16.13
C ARG A 239 -22.93 16.72 15.29
N ARG A 240 -24.26 16.52 15.34
CA ARG A 240 -25.19 17.60 14.98
C ARG A 240 -24.95 18.76 15.96
N PRO A 241 -24.41 19.91 15.54
CA PRO A 241 -23.97 20.92 16.48
C PRO A 241 -25.17 21.56 17.17
N VAL A 242 -24.91 22.00 18.39
CA VAL A 242 -25.38 23.23 19.02
C VAL A 242 -25.13 24.42 18.06
N LEU A 243 -25.84 24.44 16.93
CA LEU A 243 -25.98 25.55 15.98
C LEU A 243 -27.48 25.85 15.83
N ARG A 244 -28.14 26.03 16.97
CA ARG A 244 -29.45 26.69 17.05
C ARG A 244 -29.43 27.61 18.25
N LYS A 245 -29.47 28.92 17.96
CA LYS A 245 -29.53 30.08 18.88
C LYS A 245 -28.16 30.36 19.54
N SER A 246 -27.54 31.53 19.42
CA SER A 246 -28.06 32.91 19.36
C SER A 246 -27.30 33.77 18.35
#